data_AF-A0AAW9NS80-F1
#
_entry.id   AF-A0AAW9NS80-F1
#
_cell.length_a   1.000
_cell.length_b   1.000
_cell.length_c   1.000
_cell.angle_alpha   90.00
_cell.angle_beta   90.00
_cell.angle_gamma   90.00
#
_symmetry.space_group_name_H-M   'P 1'
#
loop_
_entity.id
_entity.type
_entity.pdbx_description
1 polymer ?
#
loop_
_entity_poly.entity_id
_entity_poly.type
_entity_poly.pdbx_seq_one_letter_code
_entity_poly.pdbx_strand_id
1 'polypeptide(L)'
;MELVWHNIKMTSNNNPSPYMVTTSSNYSSSYAGWMAFDGANSNTSICWSSNANTGWINFDFGENNKQKIACVEISARVTTVNGAPKDFTIEISDDNLNWTTVKTVTNEIGWISAQSRQYMLTSNYLTRYIRINVSANNGRVRLDIGEIRFAYISRMDKSLILHDSEYKKWDIGTPEYTSTNVVPVMTNNSAPAPFVISSSSEQSTFPSWRAFNGVLSEATAWMTESGVVSNAWIQVKLNSPRILAELKVTSRNGLGYDTHSPKDFKLLGSNDGSNWETIISISNQINWGSGETRKYLFNNSNSFIFYRLLVESNNGGVIIAIGEIELIGKALSAVHSHWKTVSDILPKSNQFLENGMYLSPLLDRNVTELEPITMEDKSEILDVDEIGKVFSKTIDLKKYFDIRSMKVEVKECDST
;
A
#
# COMPACT_ATOMS: atom_id res chain seq x y z
N MET A 1 -5.50 -4.52 -10.35
CA MET A 1 -5.59 -3.35 -9.47
C MET A 1 -5.03 -2.20 -10.27
N GLU A 2 -5.83 -1.20 -10.61
CA GLU A 2 -5.41 -0.12 -11.52
C GLU A 2 -4.86 1.06 -10.72
N LEU A 3 -3.63 1.47 -11.05
CA LEU A 3 -3.01 2.69 -10.52
C LEU A 3 -3.33 3.85 -11.46
N VAL A 4 -3.86 4.93 -10.91
CA VAL A 4 -4.00 6.21 -11.62
C VAL A 4 -2.89 7.14 -11.16
N TRP A 5 -2.05 7.54 -12.10
CA TRP A 5 -0.88 8.37 -11.85
C TRP A 5 -1.24 9.85 -11.83
N HIS A 6 -0.69 10.57 -10.86
CA HIS A 6 -0.69 12.03 -10.85
C HIS A 6 0.20 12.52 -11.98
N ASN A 7 -0.32 13.44 -12.79
CA ASN A 7 0.42 14.05 -13.89
C ASN A 7 1.18 15.28 -13.39
N ILE A 8 2.33 15.05 -12.75
CA ILE A 8 3.22 16.09 -12.23
C ILE A 8 4.40 16.22 -13.20
N LYS A 9 4.67 17.46 -13.63
CA LYS A 9 5.80 17.81 -14.52
C LYS A 9 6.34 19.18 -14.12
N MET A 10 7.20 19.21 -13.13
CA MET A 10 7.77 20.46 -12.62
C MET A 10 8.83 21.04 -13.55
N THR A 11 8.96 22.37 -13.56
CA THR A 11 10.05 23.08 -14.26
C THR A 11 10.89 23.96 -13.33
N SER A 12 10.48 24.07 -12.06
CA SER A 12 11.21 24.73 -10.97
C SER A 12 10.63 24.23 -9.63
N ASN A 13 11.23 24.62 -8.49
CA ASN A 13 10.74 24.23 -7.16
C ASN A 13 9.33 24.73 -6.81
N ASN A 14 8.71 25.57 -7.64
CA ASN A 14 7.40 26.17 -7.41
C ASN A 14 6.55 26.30 -8.68
N ASN A 15 6.88 25.55 -9.75
CA ASN A 15 6.15 25.58 -11.02
C ASN A 15 5.97 24.16 -11.57
N PRO A 16 4.75 23.75 -11.99
CA PRO A 16 3.51 24.53 -12.01
C PRO A 16 2.92 24.78 -10.62
N SER A 17 2.36 25.97 -10.41
CA SER A 17 1.49 26.23 -9.27
C SER A 17 0.28 25.26 -9.32
N PRO A 18 -0.19 24.71 -8.18
CA PRO A 18 0.17 25.06 -6.81
C PRO A 18 1.28 24.20 -6.19
N TYR A 19 2.02 23.43 -7.00
CA TYR A 19 3.02 22.51 -6.49
C TYR A 19 4.28 23.22 -6.02
N MET A 20 4.84 22.72 -4.92
CA MET A 20 6.11 23.19 -4.39
C MET A 20 6.96 22.02 -3.91
N VAL A 21 8.27 22.10 -4.15
CA VAL A 21 9.25 21.13 -3.67
C VAL A 21 10.26 21.82 -2.78
N THR A 22 10.46 21.24 -1.59
CA THR A 22 11.52 21.62 -0.67
C THR A 22 12.38 20.39 -0.37
N THR A 23 13.65 20.61 -0.09
CA THR A 23 14.64 19.55 0.12
C THR A 23 15.52 19.91 1.31
N SER A 24 16.06 18.91 2.01
CA SER A 24 17.04 19.15 3.08
C SER A 24 18.28 19.90 2.59
N SER A 25 18.74 19.61 1.37
CA SER A 25 19.84 20.29 0.70
C SER A 25 19.82 19.98 -0.79
N ASN A 26 20.54 20.79 -1.57
CA ASN A 26 20.85 20.54 -2.98
C ASN A 26 22.36 20.62 -3.16
N TYR A 27 22.94 19.71 -3.94
CA TYR A 27 24.35 19.78 -4.29
C TYR A 27 24.67 21.04 -5.11
N SER A 28 23.80 21.38 -6.06
CA SER A 28 23.81 22.65 -6.79
C SER A 28 22.42 22.96 -7.36
N SER A 29 22.24 24.16 -7.91
CA SER A 29 21.00 24.55 -8.60
C SER A 29 20.69 23.69 -9.83
N SER A 30 21.69 23.05 -10.43
CA SER A 30 21.54 22.12 -11.56
C SER A 30 21.02 20.74 -11.16
N TYR A 31 20.83 20.47 -9.86
CA TYR A 31 20.33 19.20 -9.32
C TYR A 31 19.28 19.44 -8.23
N ALA A 32 18.44 20.45 -8.44
CA ALA A 32 17.44 20.89 -7.48
C ALA A 32 16.30 19.88 -7.33
N GLY A 33 15.58 19.93 -6.20
CA GLY A 33 14.50 19.00 -5.87
C GLY A 33 13.45 18.80 -6.97
N TRP A 34 13.05 19.86 -7.67
CA TRP A 34 12.04 19.78 -8.74
C TRP A 34 12.41 18.82 -9.88
N MET A 35 13.69 18.56 -10.12
CA MET A 35 14.15 17.64 -11.16
C MET A 35 13.82 16.17 -10.86
N ALA A 36 13.48 15.84 -9.62
CA ALA A 36 12.92 14.53 -9.31
C ALA A 36 11.41 14.45 -9.60
N PHE A 37 10.79 15.48 -10.20
CA PHE A 37 9.36 15.56 -10.49
C PHE A 37 9.09 16.17 -11.87
N ASP A 38 10.08 16.20 -12.77
CA ASP A 38 9.94 16.80 -14.10
C ASP A 38 9.43 15.79 -15.14
N GLY A 39 9.34 14.51 -14.78
CA GLY A 39 8.90 13.42 -15.64
C GLY A 39 9.97 12.90 -16.59
N ALA A 40 11.25 13.24 -16.35
CA ALA A 40 12.40 12.75 -17.10
C ALA A 40 13.48 12.12 -16.19
N ASN A 41 14.07 11.01 -16.65
CA ASN A 41 15.28 10.44 -16.07
C ASN A 41 16.13 9.82 -17.19
N SER A 42 16.44 10.64 -18.20
CA SER A 42 17.03 10.18 -19.46
C SER A 42 18.55 10.32 -19.54
N ASN A 43 19.16 11.07 -18.63
CA ASN A 43 20.62 11.24 -18.56
C ASN A 43 21.06 11.58 -17.14
N THR A 44 22.38 11.64 -16.92
CA THR A 44 22.96 11.85 -15.60
C THR A 44 22.62 13.21 -14.99
N SER A 45 22.24 14.22 -15.75
CA SER A 45 21.99 15.57 -15.24
C SER A 45 20.56 15.79 -14.76
N ILE A 46 19.65 14.82 -14.98
CA ILE A 46 18.24 14.92 -14.59
C ILE A 46 18.03 14.08 -13.34
N CYS A 47 18.13 14.73 -12.19
CA CYS A 47 17.86 14.16 -10.88
C CYS A 47 17.86 15.25 -9.81
N TRP A 48 17.22 14.98 -8.68
CA TRP A 48 17.61 15.64 -7.44
C TRP A 48 18.90 15.01 -6.89
N SER A 49 19.86 15.84 -6.46
CA SER A 49 21.07 15.39 -5.77
C SER A 49 21.26 16.24 -4.51
N SER A 50 21.28 15.60 -3.34
CA SER A 50 21.51 16.32 -2.08
C SER A 50 23.02 16.55 -1.85
N ASN A 51 23.37 17.45 -0.93
CA ASN A 51 24.76 17.69 -0.54
C ASN A 51 25.24 16.76 0.61
N ALA A 52 24.56 15.64 0.82
CA ALA A 52 24.87 14.64 1.84
C ALA A 52 24.47 13.24 1.36
N ASN A 53 24.92 12.17 2.02
CA ASN A 53 24.50 10.81 1.69
C ASN A 53 23.08 10.45 2.21
N THR A 54 22.47 11.35 2.97
CA THR A 54 21.11 11.26 3.53
C THR A 54 20.37 12.57 3.28
N GLY A 55 19.07 12.60 3.57
CA GLY A 55 18.28 13.81 3.44
C GLY A 55 16.82 13.53 3.13
N TRP A 56 16.06 14.60 2.94
CA TRP A 56 14.65 14.50 2.61
C TRP A 56 14.29 15.37 1.42
N ILE A 57 13.29 14.92 0.67
CA ILE A 57 12.61 15.68 -0.37
C ILE A 57 11.11 15.67 -0.05
N ASN A 58 10.52 16.85 -0.03
CA ASN A 58 9.13 17.10 0.34
C ASN A 58 8.40 17.74 -0.83
N PHE A 59 7.23 17.20 -1.15
CA PHE A 59 6.33 17.70 -2.18
C PHE A 59 5.06 18.22 -1.51
N ASP A 60 4.76 19.50 -1.72
CA ASP A 60 3.49 20.15 -1.36
C ASP A 60 2.57 20.14 -2.59
N PHE A 61 1.41 19.49 -2.46
CA PHE A 61 0.38 19.52 -3.50
C PHE A 61 -0.30 20.90 -3.60
N GLY A 62 -0.15 21.77 -2.61
CA GLY A 62 -0.70 23.11 -2.58
C GLY A 62 -1.83 23.27 -1.57
N GLU A 63 -2.08 24.52 -1.19
CA GLU A 63 -3.18 24.85 -0.29
C GLU A 63 -4.54 24.43 -0.87
N ASN A 64 -5.38 23.81 -0.02
CA ASN A 64 -6.67 23.24 -0.41
C ASN A 64 -6.61 22.20 -1.55
N ASN A 65 -5.44 21.62 -1.84
CA ASN A 65 -5.23 20.68 -2.95
C ASN A 65 -4.76 19.30 -2.48
N LYS A 66 -5.36 18.75 -1.42
CA LYS A 66 -5.01 17.40 -0.95
C LYS A 66 -5.23 16.36 -2.04
N GLN A 67 -4.25 15.49 -2.25
CA GLN A 67 -4.30 14.42 -3.26
C GLN A 67 -4.35 13.03 -2.61
N LYS A 68 -5.00 12.09 -3.29
CA LYS A 68 -4.97 10.68 -2.90
C LYS A 68 -3.63 10.07 -3.32
N ILE A 69 -2.99 9.33 -2.43
CA ILE A 69 -1.73 8.62 -2.71
C ILE A 69 -1.82 7.21 -2.15
N ALA A 70 -1.57 6.21 -2.99
CA ALA A 70 -1.44 4.80 -2.60
C ALA A 70 -0.18 4.12 -3.15
N CYS A 71 0.57 4.81 -4.01
CA CYS A 71 1.85 4.35 -4.51
C CYS A 71 2.77 5.57 -4.68
N VAL A 72 4.00 5.42 -4.18
CA VAL A 72 5.12 6.29 -4.56
C VAL A 72 6.07 5.45 -5.38
N GLU A 73 6.44 5.93 -6.54
CA GLU A 73 7.48 5.33 -7.35
C GLU A 73 8.72 6.20 -7.29
N ILE A 74 9.88 5.58 -7.05
CA ILE A 74 11.17 6.27 -6.95
C ILE A 74 12.11 5.60 -7.93
N SER A 75 12.86 6.40 -8.68
CA SER A 75 13.85 5.92 -9.64
C SER A 75 15.28 6.23 -9.21
N ALA A 76 16.19 5.28 -9.45
CA ALA A 76 17.61 5.57 -9.37
C ALA A 76 18.03 6.53 -10.49
N ARG A 77 18.99 7.41 -10.21
CA ARG A 77 19.62 8.29 -11.20
C ARG A 77 20.30 7.45 -12.29
N VAL A 78 20.27 7.92 -13.54
CA VAL A 78 21.04 7.33 -14.65
C VAL A 78 22.52 7.18 -14.27
N THR A 79 23.08 6.00 -14.52
CA THR A 79 24.45 5.53 -14.25
C THR A 79 24.97 5.63 -12.81
N THR A 80 24.25 6.27 -11.88
CA THR A 80 24.72 6.62 -10.53
C THR A 80 23.85 5.96 -9.47
N VAL A 81 23.82 4.62 -9.49
CA VAL A 81 22.88 3.84 -8.68
C VAL A 81 23.20 3.82 -7.19
N ASN A 82 24.46 4.03 -6.81
CA ASN A 82 24.89 4.04 -5.40
C ASN A 82 24.34 5.24 -4.61
N GLY A 83 23.86 6.28 -5.31
CA GLY A 83 23.17 7.41 -4.72
C GLY A 83 21.72 7.14 -4.36
N ALA A 84 21.12 6.06 -4.89
CA ALA A 84 19.71 5.76 -4.68
C ALA A 84 19.40 5.43 -3.19
N PRO A 85 18.17 5.73 -2.73
CA PRO A 85 17.74 5.43 -1.37
C PRO A 85 17.89 3.93 -1.02
N LYS A 86 18.42 3.64 0.17
CA LYS A 86 18.54 2.28 0.73
C LYS A 86 17.61 2.09 1.92
N ASP A 87 17.68 3.00 2.88
CA ASP A 87 16.83 3.04 4.07
C ASP A 87 16.09 4.38 4.07
N PHE A 88 14.76 4.35 4.08
CA PHE A 88 13.94 5.56 4.02
C PHE A 88 12.51 5.34 4.51
N THR A 89 11.87 6.44 4.90
CA THR A 89 10.44 6.52 5.21
C THR A 89 9.71 7.33 4.15
N ILE A 90 8.46 6.96 3.88
CA ILE A 90 7.48 7.80 3.19
C ILE A 90 6.53 8.33 4.25
N GLU A 91 6.44 9.65 4.34
CA GLU A 91 5.74 10.37 5.38
C GLU A 91 4.72 11.31 4.74
N ILE A 92 3.55 11.46 5.36
CA ILE A 92 2.49 12.36 4.90
C ILE A 92 2.16 13.40 5.98
N SER A 93 1.68 14.56 5.57
CA SER A 93 1.27 15.64 6.47
C SER A 93 0.21 16.53 5.83
N ASP A 94 -0.59 17.19 6.65
CA ASP A 94 -1.54 18.22 6.20
C ASP A 94 -1.06 19.65 6.51
N ASP A 95 -0.06 19.80 7.38
CA ASP A 95 0.40 21.09 7.92
C ASP A 95 1.91 21.32 7.77
N ASN A 96 2.65 20.36 7.21
CA ASN A 96 4.11 20.36 7.06
C ASN A 96 4.89 20.35 8.39
N LEU A 97 4.21 20.15 9.52
CA LEU A 97 4.79 20.15 10.87
C LEU A 97 4.65 18.78 11.52
N ASN A 98 3.45 18.20 11.46
CA ASN A 98 3.11 16.90 12.03
C ASN A 98 3.12 15.85 10.92
N TRP A 99 3.98 14.85 11.07
CA TRP A 99 4.25 13.85 10.04
C TRP A 99 3.83 12.46 10.48
N THR A 100 3.10 11.76 9.62
CA THR A 100 2.74 10.35 9.81
C THR A 100 3.56 9.49 8.85
N THR A 101 4.31 8.52 9.36
CA THR A 101 5.01 7.53 8.52
C THR A 101 4.00 6.52 7.99
N VAL A 102 3.87 6.41 6.66
CA VAL A 102 2.96 5.46 5.98
C VAL A 102 3.68 4.30 5.31
N LYS A 103 5.01 4.40 5.18
CA LYS A 103 5.87 3.32 4.71
C LYS A 103 7.26 3.45 5.32
N THR A 104 7.82 2.33 5.74
CA THR A 104 9.25 2.19 6.04
C THR A 104 9.84 1.19 5.07
N VAL A 105 10.95 1.57 4.44
CA VAL A 105 11.71 0.71 3.53
C VAL A 105 13.13 0.63 4.06
N THR A 106 13.65 -0.58 4.19
CA THR A 106 15.02 -0.85 4.64
C THR A 106 15.70 -1.81 3.68
N ASN A 107 17.02 -1.67 3.58
CA ASN A 107 17.89 -2.51 2.79
C ASN A 107 17.47 -2.60 1.31
N GLU A 108 17.01 -1.48 0.74
CA GLU A 108 16.63 -1.37 -0.67
C GLU A 108 17.89 -1.25 -1.54
N ILE A 109 18.47 -2.40 -1.87
CA ILE A 109 19.73 -2.52 -2.59
C ILE A 109 19.54 -2.97 -4.04
N GLY A 110 20.64 -3.02 -4.81
CA GLY A 110 20.67 -3.61 -6.15
C GLY A 110 19.96 -2.77 -7.21
N TRP A 111 19.96 -1.44 -7.05
CA TRP A 111 19.41 -0.52 -8.05
C TRP A 111 20.14 -0.66 -9.39
N ILE A 112 19.39 -0.72 -10.48
CA ILE A 112 19.95 -0.60 -11.83
C ILE A 112 19.72 0.82 -12.36
N SER A 113 20.53 1.24 -13.34
CA SER A 113 20.47 2.59 -13.90
C SER A 113 19.06 2.92 -14.39
N ALA A 114 18.52 4.07 -13.98
CA ALA A 114 17.17 4.53 -14.33
C ALA A 114 16.02 3.60 -13.88
N GLN A 115 16.27 2.59 -13.04
CA GLN A 115 15.22 1.71 -12.56
C GLN A 115 14.24 2.48 -11.69
N SER A 116 12.96 2.35 -12.01
CA SER A 116 11.87 2.75 -11.12
C SER A 116 11.44 1.58 -10.25
N ARG A 117 11.17 1.85 -8.97
CA ARG A 117 10.59 0.88 -8.04
C ARG A 117 9.36 1.49 -7.39
N GLN A 118 8.32 0.67 -7.26
CA GLN A 118 7.01 1.08 -6.76
C GLN A 118 6.84 0.66 -5.30
N TYR A 119 6.47 1.61 -4.47
CA TYR A 119 6.23 1.44 -3.04
C TYR A 119 4.74 1.62 -2.76
N MET A 120 4.03 0.49 -2.75
CA MET A 120 2.60 0.45 -2.41
C MET A 120 2.40 0.78 -0.93
N LEU A 121 1.46 1.69 -0.68
CA LEU A 121 0.95 2.04 0.64
C LEU A 121 -0.25 1.14 0.99
N THR A 122 -0.66 1.13 2.26
CA THR A 122 -1.74 0.26 2.75
C THR A 122 -3.14 0.75 2.39
N SER A 123 -3.29 2.02 2.00
CA SER A 123 -4.56 2.65 1.61
C SER A 123 -4.33 3.83 0.65
N ASN A 124 -5.42 4.40 0.12
CA ASN A 124 -5.40 5.72 -0.49
C ASN A 124 -5.38 6.79 0.61
N TYR A 125 -4.20 7.33 0.92
CA TYR A 125 -4.07 8.44 1.86
C TYR A 125 -4.41 9.76 1.17
N LEU A 126 -5.33 10.55 1.75
CA LEU A 126 -5.59 11.91 1.31
C LEU A 126 -4.67 12.87 2.08
N THR A 127 -3.78 13.58 1.39
CA THR A 127 -2.75 14.41 2.05
C THR A 127 -2.35 15.62 1.21
N ARG A 128 -1.89 16.70 1.87
CA ARG A 128 -1.29 17.87 1.19
C ARG A 128 0.22 17.73 0.99
N TYR A 129 0.93 17.14 1.92
CA TYR A 129 2.39 17.02 1.87
C TYR A 129 2.80 15.57 1.88
N ILE A 130 3.80 15.24 1.06
CA ILE A 130 4.45 13.94 1.08
C ILE A 130 5.97 14.11 1.09
N ARG A 131 6.64 13.45 2.03
CA ARG A 131 8.08 13.51 2.23
C ARG A 131 8.70 12.13 2.12
N ILE A 132 9.76 12.02 1.34
CA ILE A 132 10.65 10.86 1.33
C ILE A 132 11.86 11.25 2.16
N ASN A 133 12.02 10.62 3.32
CA ASN A 133 13.09 10.90 4.26
C ASN A 133 14.07 9.71 4.28
N VAL A 134 15.27 9.92 3.72
CA VAL A 134 16.27 8.88 3.47
C VAL A 134 17.35 8.92 4.54
N SER A 135 17.45 7.84 5.31
CA SER A 135 18.41 7.67 6.38
C SER A 135 19.70 6.98 5.94
N ALA A 136 19.70 6.30 4.78
CA ALA A 136 20.90 5.80 4.14
C ALA A 136 20.72 5.62 2.63
N ASN A 137 21.79 5.82 1.85
CA ASN A 137 21.86 5.44 0.43
C ASN A 137 22.74 4.18 0.23
N ASN A 138 22.96 3.83 -1.03
CA ASN A 138 23.73 2.65 -1.46
C ASN A 138 25.26 2.90 -1.55
N GLY A 139 25.82 3.75 -0.67
CA GLY A 139 27.27 3.91 -0.50
C GLY A 139 27.90 5.08 -1.27
N ARG A 140 27.11 5.98 -1.84
CA ARG A 140 27.62 7.22 -2.44
C ARG A 140 27.71 8.33 -1.39
N VAL A 141 28.62 9.28 -1.61
CA VAL A 141 28.74 10.51 -0.79
C VAL A 141 27.52 11.45 -0.90
N ARG A 142 26.63 11.23 -1.86
CA ARG A 142 25.42 12.02 -2.10
C ARG A 142 24.22 11.11 -2.33
N LEU A 143 23.06 11.54 -1.84
CA LEU A 143 21.76 10.99 -2.16
C LEU A 143 21.32 11.52 -3.53
N ASP A 144 20.96 10.63 -4.45
CA ASP A 144 20.43 10.97 -5.75
C ASP A 144 19.10 10.26 -5.99
N ILE A 145 18.10 11.00 -6.45
CA ILE A 145 16.82 10.46 -6.88
C ILE A 145 16.58 10.94 -8.31
N GLY A 146 16.43 9.98 -9.23
CA GLY A 146 16.21 10.26 -10.65
C GLY A 146 14.83 10.84 -10.91
N GLU A 147 13.78 10.16 -10.44
CA GLU A 147 12.38 10.56 -10.64
C GLU A 147 11.53 10.06 -9.47
N ILE A 148 10.48 10.81 -9.13
CA ILE A 148 9.44 10.44 -8.19
C ILE A 148 8.08 10.63 -8.87
N ARG A 149 7.27 9.57 -8.88
CA ARG A 149 5.89 9.62 -9.37
C ARG A 149 4.93 9.18 -8.28
N PHE A 150 3.77 9.81 -8.25
CA PHE A 150 2.71 9.44 -7.31
C PHE A 150 1.53 8.83 -8.07
N ALA A 151 0.91 7.82 -7.48
CA ALA A 151 -0.34 7.27 -7.96
C ALA A 151 -1.29 6.96 -6.81
N TYR A 152 -2.58 6.90 -7.13
CA TYR A 152 -3.61 6.35 -6.26
C TYR A 152 -4.23 5.12 -6.89
N ILE A 153 -4.86 4.29 -6.07
CA ILE A 153 -5.64 3.16 -6.57
C ILE A 153 -7.01 3.72 -6.94
N SER A 154 -7.33 3.73 -8.24
CA SER A 154 -8.69 4.05 -8.68
C SER A 154 -9.56 2.83 -8.47
N ARG A 155 -10.35 2.87 -7.39
CA ARG A 155 -11.41 1.92 -7.11
C ARG A 155 -12.63 2.74 -6.69
N MET A 156 -13.80 2.33 -7.17
CA MET A 156 -15.04 2.70 -6.48
C MET A 156 -15.04 1.97 -5.13
N ASP A 157 -14.42 2.57 -4.12
CA ASP A 157 -14.48 2.12 -2.72
C ASP A 157 -15.75 2.61 -2.03
N LYS A 158 -16.39 3.64 -2.60
CA LYS A 158 -17.70 4.11 -2.21
C LYS A 158 -18.63 4.29 -3.40
N SER A 159 -19.80 3.71 -3.28
CA SER A 159 -20.91 3.83 -4.21
C SER A 159 -22.18 3.49 -3.44
N LEU A 160 -23.23 4.27 -3.66
CA LEU A 160 -24.54 3.97 -3.10
C LEU A 160 -25.56 4.37 -4.15
N ILE A 161 -26.11 3.37 -4.81
CA ILE A 161 -27.15 3.54 -5.82
C ILE A 161 -28.45 3.00 -5.27
N LEU A 162 -29.57 3.55 -5.73
CA LEU A 162 -30.87 2.93 -5.60
C LEU A 162 -31.16 2.15 -6.88
N HIS A 163 -31.32 0.84 -6.79
CA HIS A 163 -31.63 -0.02 -7.93
C HIS A 163 -32.52 -1.18 -7.47
N ASP A 164 -33.62 -1.42 -8.20
CA ASP A 164 -34.63 -2.42 -7.87
C ASP A 164 -35.17 -2.29 -6.43
N SER A 165 -35.45 -1.05 -6.01
CA SER A 165 -35.90 -0.69 -4.65
C SER A 165 -34.93 -1.01 -3.52
N GLU A 166 -33.70 -1.41 -3.82
CA GLU A 166 -32.65 -1.68 -2.85
C GLU A 166 -31.51 -0.67 -3.00
N TYR A 167 -30.96 -0.23 -1.86
CA TYR A 167 -29.75 0.57 -1.84
C TYR A 167 -28.55 -0.36 -1.91
N LYS A 168 -27.80 -0.26 -3.00
CA LYS A 168 -26.69 -1.16 -3.29
C LYS A 168 -25.37 -0.39 -3.31
N LYS A 169 -24.31 -1.06 -2.90
CA LYS A 169 -22.94 -0.63 -3.11
C LYS A 169 -22.22 -1.58 -4.05
N TRP A 170 -21.29 -1.06 -4.82
CA TRP A 170 -20.36 -1.85 -5.58
C TRP A 170 -19.43 -2.57 -4.61
N ASP A 171 -19.56 -3.88 -4.53
CA ASP A 171 -18.66 -4.75 -3.78
C ASP A 171 -17.60 -5.26 -4.74
N ILE A 172 -16.33 -4.98 -4.39
CA ILE A 172 -15.21 -5.35 -5.22
C ILE A 172 -14.93 -6.83 -5.04
N GLY A 173 -14.93 -7.54 -6.17
CA GLY A 173 -14.61 -8.95 -6.22
C GLY A 173 -13.18 -9.28 -5.82
N THR A 174 -12.93 -10.52 -5.42
CA THR A 174 -11.59 -11.07 -5.18
C THR A 174 -11.10 -11.84 -6.40
N PRO A 175 -9.82 -11.75 -6.78
CA PRO A 175 -9.28 -12.52 -7.89
C PRO A 175 -9.32 -14.03 -7.59
N GLU A 176 -9.30 -14.84 -8.65
CA GLU A 176 -9.09 -16.28 -8.53
C GLU A 176 -7.67 -16.57 -8.02
N TYR A 177 -7.56 -17.50 -7.09
CA TYR A 177 -6.30 -18.11 -6.67
C TYR A 177 -6.33 -19.58 -7.07
N THR A 178 -5.33 -20.02 -7.82
CA THR A 178 -5.14 -21.44 -8.13
C THR A 178 -4.33 -22.11 -7.02
N SER A 179 -4.66 -23.35 -6.68
CA SER A 179 -3.88 -24.12 -5.71
C SER A 179 -2.55 -24.55 -6.33
N THR A 180 -1.46 -23.88 -5.96
CA THR A 180 -0.09 -24.18 -6.41
C THR A 180 0.89 -24.00 -5.26
N ASN A 181 2.10 -24.56 -5.39
CA ASN A 181 3.21 -24.18 -4.50
C ASN A 181 3.51 -22.69 -4.70
N VAL A 182 3.51 -21.92 -3.62
CA VAL A 182 3.70 -20.46 -3.67
C VAL A 182 5.17 -20.05 -3.67
N VAL A 183 6.06 -20.98 -3.32
CA VAL A 183 7.51 -20.78 -3.38
C VAL A 183 8.02 -21.39 -4.69
N PRO A 184 8.66 -20.60 -5.58
CA PRO A 184 9.31 -21.15 -6.76
C PRO A 184 10.51 -21.99 -6.37
N VAL A 185 11.05 -22.76 -7.32
CA VAL A 185 12.32 -23.46 -7.14
C VAL A 185 13.43 -22.46 -6.80
N MET A 186 13.98 -22.57 -5.60
CA MET A 186 15.07 -21.72 -5.12
C MET A 186 16.42 -22.27 -5.59
N THR A 187 17.34 -21.38 -5.95
CA THR A 187 18.73 -21.73 -6.32
C THR A 187 19.77 -21.22 -5.32
N ASN A 188 19.36 -20.31 -4.44
CA ASN A 188 20.08 -19.89 -3.23
C ASN A 188 19.09 -19.20 -2.26
N ASN A 189 19.56 -18.74 -1.09
CA ASN A 189 18.73 -18.11 -0.06
C ASN A 189 18.02 -16.80 -0.51
N SER A 190 18.30 -16.26 -1.70
CA SER A 190 17.70 -15.01 -2.21
C SER A 190 17.34 -15.05 -3.70
N ALA A 191 17.31 -16.25 -4.31
CA ALA A 191 17.03 -16.42 -5.73
C ALA A 191 16.01 -17.56 -5.98
N PRO A 192 14.97 -17.31 -6.79
CA PRO A 192 14.70 -16.07 -7.53
C PRO A 192 14.20 -14.92 -6.64
N ALA A 193 14.66 -13.70 -6.92
CA ALA A 193 14.12 -12.51 -6.26
C ALA A 193 12.63 -12.32 -6.63
N PRO A 194 11.79 -11.78 -5.74
CA PRO A 194 12.10 -11.24 -4.41
C PRO A 194 11.96 -12.27 -3.27
N PHE A 195 11.99 -13.58 -3.55
CA PHE A 195 11.86 -14.61 -2.53
C PHE A 195 13.15 -14.72 -1.71
N VAL A 196 13.00 -14.84 -0.39
CA VAL A 196 14.14 -14.96 0.53
C VAL A 196 13.89 -16.10 1.50
N ILE A 197 14.84 -17.04 1.59
CA ILE A 197 14.85 -18.11 2.58
C ILE A 197 15.84 -17.74 3.68
N SER A 198 15.43 -17.93 4.93
CA SER A 198 16.33 -17.84 6.08
C SER A 198 15.96 -18.88 7.13
N SER A 199 16.89 -19.15 8.04
CA SER A 199 16.69 -20.10 9.13
C SER A 199 17.40 -19.63 10.40
N SER A 200 17.08 -20.24 11.52
CA SER A 200 17.76 -20.00 12.80
C SER A 200 19.17 -20.60 12.85
N SER A 201 19.43 -21.62 12.03
CA SER A 201 20.67 -22.38 12.00
C SER A 201 20.73 -23.17 10.69
N GLU A 202 21.88 -23.16 10.03
CA GLU A 202 22.13 -23.95 8.83
C GLU A 202 23.59 -24.40 8.75
N GLN A 203 23.83 -25.59 8.23
CA GLN A 203 25.17 -26.04 7.85
C GLN A 203 25.54 -25.49 6.47
N SER A 204 26.82 -25.16 6.26
CA SER A 204 27.32 -24.60 4.99
C SER A 204 27.04 -25.49 3.77
N THR A 205 27.07 -26.81 3.94
CA THR A 205 26.81 -27.79 2.87
C THR A 205 25.33 -28.16 2.73
N PHE A 206 24.47 -27.77 3.68
CA PHE A 206 23.03 -28.03 3.69
C PHE A 206 22.22 -26.75 4.02
N PRO A 207 22.38 -25.70 3.18
CA PRO A 207 21.78 -24.39 3.43
C PRO A 207 20.25 -24.41 3.26
N SER A 208 19.59 -23.43 3.86
CA SER A 208 18.12 -23.35 3.98
C SER A 208 17.37 -23.46 2.65
N TRP A 209 17.87 -22.82 1.59
CA TRP A 209 17.20 -22.85 0.27
C TRP A 209 17.05 -24.25 -0.33
N ARG A 210 17.84 -25.23 0.12
CA ARG A 210 17.73 -26.61 -0.39
C ARG A 210 16.45 -27.32 0.03
N ALA A 211 15.77 -26.83 1.07
CA ALA A 211 14.42 -27.29 1.40
C ALA A 211 13.33 -26.69 0.50
N PHE A 212 13.69 -25.92 -0.53
CA PHE A 212 12.77 -25.26 -1.46
C PHE A 212 13.25 -25.36 -2.92
N ASN A 213 14.15 -26.29 -3.24
CA ASN A 213 14.75 -26.36 -4.58
C ASN A 213 14.07 -27.40 -5.49
N GLY A 214 13.10 -28.14 -4.97
CA GLY A 214 12.35 -29.16 -5.70
C GLY A 214 13.18 -30.40 -6.05
N VAL A 215 14.31 -30.63 -5.39
CA VAL A 215 15.21 -31.77 -5.63
C VAL A 215 15.19 -32.69 -4.42
N LEU A 216 14.99 -34.00 -4.64
CA LEU A 216 15.03 -35.00 -3.58
C LEU A 216 16.20 -35.96 -3.75
N SER A 217 17.28 -35.74 -3.00
CA SER A 217 18.48 -36.61 -2.99
C SER A 217 19.21 -36.51 -1.63
N GLU A 218 20.15 -37.42 -1.37
CA GLU A 218 20.90 -37.42 -0.09
C GLU A 218 21.77 -36.17 0.11
N ALA A 219 22.12 -35.51 -0.98
CA ALA A 219 22.91 -34.29 -1.01
C ALA A 219 22.06 -33.02 -0.84
N THR A 220 20.74 -33.09 -0.78
CA THR A 220 19.89 -31.89 -0.70
C THR A 220 18.91 -31.96 0.47
N ALA A 221 19.08 -31.03 1.39
CA ALA A 221 18.23 -30.78 2.55
C ALA A 221 18.66 -29.44 3.16
N TRP A 222 17.78 -28.85 3.94
CA TRP A 222 18.19 -27.94 5.01
C TRP A 222 18.57 -28.77 6.24
N MET A 223 19.71 -28.47 6.85
CA MET A 223 20.13 -29.06 8.13
C MET A 223 20.59 -27.99 9.09
N THR A 224 20.17 -28.10 10.35
CA THR A 224 20.72 -27.27 11.43
C THR A 224 22.14 -27.69 11.79
N GLU A 225 22.87 -26.81 12.45
CA GLU A 225 24.18 -27.13 13.03
C GLU A 225 24.07 -28.25 14.07
N SER A 226 25.15 -29.01 14.23
CA SER A 226 25.20 -30.14 15.17
C SER A 226 24.83 -29.70 16.59
N GLY A 227 23.88 -30.40 17.22
CA GLY A 227 23.37 -30.11 18.55
C GLY A 227 22.13 -29.22 18.57
N VAL A 228 21.74 -28.61 17.45
CA VAL A 228 20.48 -27.84 17.33
C VAL A 228 19.35 -28.79 16.96
N VAL A 229 18.67 -29.32 17.98
CA VAL A 229 17.66 -30.39 17.86
C VAL A 229 16.21 -29.95 18.11
N SER A 230 16.01 -28.72 18.58
CA SER A 230 14.70 -28.17 18.93
C SER A 230 14.68 -26.65 18.78
N ASN A 231 13.48 -26.07 18.72
CA ASN A 231 13.22 -24.64 18.55
C ASN A 231 13.95 -23.98 17.37
N ALA A 232 14.30 -24.76 16.36
CA ALA A 232 14.87 -24.25 15.13
C ALA A 232 13.76 -23.88 14.16
N TRP A 233 13.98 -22.86 13.35
CA TRP A 233 13.02 -22.43 12.35
C TRP A 233 13.66 -22.26 10.99
N ILE A 234 12.85 -22.48 9.95
CA ILE A 234 13.12 -22.11 8.58
C ILE A 234 11.93 -21.31 8.06
N GLN A 235 12.18 -20.26 7.29
CA GLN A 235 11.13 -19.38 6.79
C GLN A 235 11.37 -18.93 5.35
N VAL A 236 10.30 -18.50 4.72
CA VAL A 236 10.31 -17.84 3.42
C VAL A 236 9.61 -16.48 3.52
N LYS A 237 10.21 -15.47 2.87
CA LYS A 237 9.53 -14.22 2.46
C LYS A 237 9.04 -14.40 1.03
N LEU A 238 7.74 -14.27 0.82
CA LEU A 238 7.11 -14.34 -0.50
C LEU A 238 7.21 -13.01 -1.25
N ASN A 239 6.91 -13.05 -2.55
CA ASN A 239 6.82 -11.86 -3.39
C ASN A 239 5.57 -11.00 -3.14
N SER A 240 4.54 -11.57 -2.53
CA SER A 240 3.29 -10.91 -2.14
C SER A 240 2.58 -11.77 -1.09
N PRO A 241 1.73 -11.19 -0.24
CA PRO A 241 0.94 -11.98 0.70
C PRO A 241 0.10 -13.06 0.00
N ARG A 242 0.07 -14.26 0.56
CA ARG A 242 -0.73 -15.40 0.07
C ARG A 242 -1.56 -15.97 1.20
N ILE A 243 -2.62 -16.72 0.88
CA ILE A 243 -3.32 -17.57 1.85
C ILE A 243 -2.91 -19.00 1.53
N LEU A 244 -2.42 -19.75 2.51
CA LEU A 244 -2.09 -21.17 2.37
C LEU A 244 -3.23 -22.06 2.86
N ALA A 245 -3.29 -23.29 2.34
CA ALA A 245 -4.23 -24.33 2.76
C ALA A 245 -3.55 -25.68 3.04
N GLU A 246 -2.34 -25.90 2.54
CA GLU A 246 -1.59 -27.13 2.77
C GLU A 246 -0.11 -26.82 2.98
N LEU A 247 0.48 -27.53 3.93
CA LEU A 247 1.91 -27.63 4.14
C LEU A 247 2.34 -29.05 3.77
N LYS A 248 3.37 -29.19 2.96
CA LYS A 248 4.06 -30.47 2.79
C LYS A 248 5.47 -30.37 3.34
N VAL A 249 5.86 -31.39 4.09
CA VAL A 249 7.21 -31.54 4.65
C VAL A 249 7.73 -32.90 4.21
N THR A 250 8.91 -32.91 3.61
CA THR A 250 9.60 -34.12 3.17
C THR A 250 10.82 -34.34 4.06
N SER A 251 10.99 -35.56 4.56
CA SER A 251 12.21 -35.94 5.27
C SER A 251 13.42 -35.89 4.34
N ARG A 252 14.64 -35.84 4.91
CA ARG A 252 15.85 -35.97 4.10
C ARG A 252 15.84 -37.33 3.38
N ASN A 253 16.14 -37.32 2.08
CA ASN A 253 16.23 -38.54 1.30
C ASN A 253 17.58 -39.21 1.53
N GLY A 254 17.70 -40.10 2.51
CA GLY A 254 18.89 -40.94 2.72
C GLY A 254 18.70 -41.88 3.92
N LEU A 255 19.35 -43.04 3.87
CA LEU A 255 19.20 -44.08 4.92
C LEU A 255 19.80 -43.62 6.26
N GLY A 256 19.07 -43.86 7.36
CA GLY A 256 19.53 -43.57 8.73
C GLY A 256 19.40 -42.12 9.19
N TYR A 257 18.76 -41.25 8.40
CA TYR A 257 18.53 -39.84 8.75
C TYR A 257 17.09 -39.55 9.22
N ASP A 258 16.26 -40.57 9.37
CA ASP A 258 14.85 -40.49 9.77
C ASP A 258 14.65 -39.80 11.13
N THR A 259 15.55 -40.05 12.08
CA THR A 259 15.51 -39.45 13.43
C THR A 259 15.75 -37.93 13.44
N HIS A 260 16.25 -37.35 12.36
CA HIS A 260 16.46 -35.90 12.21
C HIS A 260 15.22 -35.15 11.72
N SER A 261 14.19 -35.86 11.27
CA SER A 261 12.98 -35.24 10.74
C SER A 261 12.15 -34.58 11.87
N PRO A 262 11.39 -33.51 11.58
CA PRO A 262 10.53 -32.84 12.56
C PRO A 262 9.51 -33.78 13.20
N LYS A 263 9.36 -33.71 14.52
CA LYS A 263 8.36 -34.47 15.30
C LYS A 263 7.20 -33.57 15.72
N ASP A 264 7.51 -32.48 16.41
CA ASP A 264 6.55 -31.46 16.82
C ASP A 264 6.94 -30.14 16.15
N PHE A 265 6.00 -29.49 15.47
CA PHE A 265 6.27 -28.26 14.74
C PHE A 265 5.02 -27.43 14.47
N LYS A 266 5.23 -26.14 14.18
CA LYS A 266 4.19 -25.17 13.87
C LYS A 266 4.47 -24.49 12.54
N LEU A 267 3.42 -24.23 11.78
CA LEU A 267 3.47 -23.25 10.70
C LEU A 267 2.95 -21.91 11.22
N LEU A 268 3.74 -20.86 11.06
CA LEU A 268 3.45 -19.50 11.51
C LEU A 268 3.39 -18.55 10.31
N GLY A 269 2.53 -17.53 10.40
CA GLY A 269 2.39 -16.46 9.43
C GLY A 269 2.74 -15.10 10.01
N SER A 270 3.36 -14.22 9.21
CA SER A 270 3.64 -12.83 9.60
C SER A 270 3.58 -11.87 8.42
N ASN A 271 3.22 -10.61 8.68
CA ASN A 271 3.25 -9.52 7.71
C ASN A 271 4.38 -8.50 7.94
N ASP A 272 5.07 -8.59 9.08
CA ASP A 272 6.17 -7.68 9.47
C ASP A 272 7.50 -8.40 9.77
N GLY A 273 7.48 -9.73 9.86
CA GLY A 273 8.64 -10.57 10.18
C GLY A 273 8.97 -10.67 11.67
N SER A 274 8.28 -9.92 12.53
CA SER A 274 8.50 -9.87 13.99
C SER A 274 7.33 -10.43 14.80
N ASN A 275 6.10 -10.16 14.39
CA ASN A 275 4.88 -10.65 15.03
C ASN A 275 4.36 -11.84 14.24
N TRP A 276 4.19 -12.98 14.92
CA TRP A 276 3.88 -14.26 14.29
C TRP A 276 2.57 -14.83 14.82
N GLU A 277 1.67 -15.18 13.90
CA GLU A 277 0.42 -15.89 14.18
C GLU A 277 0.59 -17.38 13.91
N THR A 278 0.07 -18.24 14.80
CA THR A 278 0.08 -19.68 14.57
C THR A 278 -1.04 -20.08 13.61
N ILE A 279 -0.68 -20.70 12.48
CA ILE A 279 -1.63 -21.19 11.47
C ILE A 279 -2.07 -22.63 11.79
N ILE A 280 -1.11 -23.49 12.09
CA ILE A 280 -1.35 -24.88 12.51
C ILE A 280 -0.23 -25.35 13.44
N SER A 281 -0.58 -26.21 14.40
CA SER A 281 0.35 -26.95 15.25
C SER A 281 0.21 -28.44 14.96
N ILE A 282 1.34 -29.12 14.75
CA ILE A 282 1.42 -30.53 14.38
C ILE A 282 2.33 -31.19 15.41
N SER A 283 1.90 -32.31 15.96
CA SER A 283 2.66 -33.05 16.97
C SER A 283 2.78 -34.52 16.62
N ASN A 284 3.73 -35.17 17.29
CA ASN A 284 3.95 -36.62 17.27
C ASN A 284 4.13 -37.22 15.87
N GLN A 285 4.81 -36.49 14.97
CA GLN A 285 5.17 -36.99 13.64
C GLN A 285 6.41 -37.87 13.73
N ILE A 286 6.17 -39.15 14.03
CA ILE A 286 7.21 -40.17 14.21
C ILE A 286 7.35 -41.10 13.00
N ASN A 287 8.41 -41.93 12.99
CA ASN A 287 8.66 -42.99 12.00
C ASN A 287 8.70 -42.48 10.56
N TRP A 288 9.52 -41.47 10.29
CA TRP A 288 9.72 -40.95 8.93
C TRP A 288 10.48 -41.96 8.06
N GLY A 289 9.97 -42.24 6.86
CA GLY A 289 10.72 -42.95 5.83
C GLY A 289 11.75 -42.02 5.16
N SER A 290 12.75 -42.61 4.49
CA SER A 290 13.71 -41.85 3.68
C SER A 290 13.00 -41.15 2.52
N GLY A 291 13.08 -39.83 2.44
CA GLY A 291 12.43 -39.02 1.41
C GLY A 291 10.90 -39.06 1.45
N GLU A 292 10.31 -39.46 2.58
CA GLU A 292 8.86 -39.48 2.78
C GLU A 292 8.31 -38.05 2.86
N THR A 293 7.31 -37.74 2.04
CA THR A 293 6.54 -36.49 2.11
C THR A 293 5.26 -36.69 2.91
N ARG A 294 5.06 -35.86 3.94
CA ARG A 294 3.79 -35.76 4.67
C ARG A 294 3.09 -34.44 4.35
N LYS A 295 1.76 -34.50 4.28
CA LYS A 295 0.88 -33.38 3.91
C LYS A 295 -0.02 -33.03 5.07
N TYR A 296 -0.17 -31.74 5.33
CA TYR A 296 -0.95 -31.21 6.43
C TYR A 296 -1.90 -30.15 5.88
N LEU A 297 -3.18 -30.50 5.82
CA LEU A 297 -4.25 -29.59 5.41
C LEU A 297 -4.70 -28.76 6.62
N PHE A 298 -4.99 -27.49 6.40
CA PHE A 298 -5.49 -26.59 7.43
C PHE A 298 -6.44 -25.54 6.86
N ASN A 299 -7.32 -25.01 7.71
CA ASN A 299 -8.17 -23.90 7.34
C ASN A 299 -7.53 -22.58 7.78
N ASN A 300 -7.18 -21.76 6.80
CA ASN A 300 -6.67 -20.41 7.04
C ASN A 300 -7.40 -19.43 6.10
N SER A 301 -7.69 -18.25 6.63
CA SER A 301 -8.31 -17.13 5.90
C SER A 301 -7.42 -15.88 5.89
N ASN A 302 -6.34 -15.87 6.67
CA ASN A 302 -5.42 -14.75 6.77
C ASN A 302 -4.31 -14.89 5.71
N SER A 303 -3.94 -13.79 5.07
CA SER A 303 -2.82 -13.75 4.14
C SER A 303 -1.54 -13.22 4.80
N PHE A 304 -0.40 -13.86 4.53
CA PHE A 304 0.89 -13.47 5.10
C PHE A 304 1.97 -13.37 4.01
N ILE A 305 2.92 -12.44 4.18
CA ILE A 305 4.11 -12.34 3.32
C ILE A 305 5.26 -13.22 3.82
N PHE A 306 5.31 -13.53 5.12
CA PHE A 306 6.27 -14.46 5.71
C PHE A 306 5.58 -15.72 6.21
N TYR A 307 6.21 -16.87 5.93
CA TYR A 307 5.81 -18.16 6.47
C TYR A 307 7.01 -18.82 7.14
N ARG A 308 6.83 -19.27 8.38
CA ARG A 308 7.88 -19.91 9.19
C ARG A 308 7.42 -21.27 9.65
N LEU A 309 8.23 -22.30 9.39
CA LEU A 309 8.12 -23.60 10.02
C LEU A 309 9.01 -23.60 11.26
N LEU A 310 8.40 -23.62 12.45
CA LEU A 310 9.09 -23.73 13.72
C LEU A 310 9.07 -25.19 14.16
N VAL A 311 10.23 -25.84 14.20
CA VAL A 311 10.40 -27.22 14.67
C VAL A 311 10.68 -27.19 16.16
N GLU A 312 9.71 -27.62 16.95
CA GLU A 312 9.76 -27.66 18.41
C GLU A 312 10.55 -28.88 18.91
N SER A 313 10.52 -30.00 18.18
CA SER A 313 11.32 -31.20 18.48
C SER A 313 11.55 -32.06 17.22
N ASN A 314 12.56 -32.92 17.25
CA ASN A 314 12.82 -33.94 16.22
C ASN A 314 12.61 -35.37 16.77
N ASN A 315 12.94 -36.38 15.96
CA ASN A 315 12.78 -37.80 16.29
C ASN A 315 14.00 -38.41 17.01
N GLY A 316 14.75 -37.62 17.78
CA GLY A 316 15.88 -38.09 18.61
C GLY A 316 17.24 -38.02 17.92
N GLY A 317 17.32 -37.45 16.72
CA GLY A 317 18.58 -37.18 16.04
C GLY A 317 19.35 -35.99 16.64
N VAL A 318 20.63 -35.85 16.29
CA VAL A 318 21.52 -34.77 16.78
C VAL A 318 21.40 -33.42 16.04
N ILE A 319 20.53 -33.36 15.03
CA ILE A 319 20.21 -32.18 14.20
C ILE A 319 18.75 -32.27 13.74
N ILE A 320 18.23 -31.18 13.20
CA ILE A 320 16.99 -31.16 12.42
C ILE A 320 17.36 -31.17 10.93
N ALA A 321 16.72 -32.03 10.15
CA ALA A 321 16.90 -32.11 8.70
C ALA A 321 15.55 -32.14 7.97
N ILE A 322 15.39 -31.33 6.94
CA ILE A 322 14.20 -31.30 6.07
C ILE A 322 14.66 -31.35 4.63
N GLY A 323 14.18 -32.35 3.88
CA GLY A 323 14.49 -32.52 2.47
C GLY A 323 13.81 -31.48 1.60
N GLU A 324 12.50 -31.29 1.76
CA GLU A 324 11.70 -30.33 1.00
C GLU A 324 10.53 -29.78 1.82
N ILE A 325 10.13 -28.55 1.50
CA ILE A 325 8.96 -27.85 2.03
C ILE A 325 8.17 -27.30 0.85
N GLU A 326 6.91 -27.70 0.73
CA GLU A 326 5.97 -27.09 -0.22
C GLU A 326 4.88 -26.35 0.55
N LEU A 327 4.62 -25.11 0.15
CA LEU A 327 3.58 -24.27 0.73
C LEU A 327 2.48 -24.07 -0.32
N ILE A 328 1.35 -24.75 -0.17
CA ILE A 328 0.31 -24.73 -1.19
C ILE A 328 -0.70 -23.63 -0.89
N GLY A 329 -0.89 -22.75 -1.87
CA GLY A 329 -1.89 -21.70 -1.84
C GLY A 329 -3.31 -22.28 -1.76
N LYS A 330 -4.18 -21.60 -1.01
CA LYS A 330 -5.62 -21.89 -0.99
C LYS A 330 -6.20 -21.53 -2.35
N ALA A 331 -6.80 -22.50 -3.04
CA ALA A 331 -7.61 -22.18 -4.19
C ALA A 331 -8.82 -21.36 -3.73
N LEU A 332 -9.06 -20.22 -4.39
CA LEU A 332 -10.22 -19.39 -4.17
C LEU A 332 -10.78 -19.07 -5.54
N SER A 333 -12.05 -19.37 -5.77
CA SER A 333 -12.71 -18.89 -6.98
C SER A 333 -12.70 -17.36 -6.99
N ALA A 334 -12.61 -16.78 -8.18
CA ALA A 334 -12.87 -15.36 -8.30
C ALA A 334 -14.27 -15.07 -7.74
N VAL A 335 -14.36 -14.10 -6.83
CA VAL A 335 -15.63 -13.42 -6.60
C VAL A 335 -15.61 -12.28 -7.60
N HIS A 336 -16.55 -12.25 -8.54
CA HIS A 336 -16.65 -11.11 -9.44
C HIS A 336 -17.20 -9.91 -8.68
N SER A 337 -16.73 -8.72 -9.05
CA SER A 337 -17.31 -7.49 -8.52
C SER A 337 -18.80 -7.44 -8.86
N HIS A 338 -19.62 -7.07 -7.89
CA HIS A 338 -21.07 -7.12 -8.01
C HIS A 338 -21.70 -6.01 -7.16
N TRP A 339 -22.96 -5.70 -7.45
CA TRP A 339 -23.76 -4.83 -6.59
C TRP A 339 -24.26 -5.63 -5.39
N LYS A 340 -23.85 -5.22 -4.19
CA LYS A 340 -24.26 -5.80 -2.92
C LYS A 340 -25.28 -4.91 -2.25
N THR A 341 -26.39 -5.49 -1.81
CA THR A 341 -27.45 -4.78 -1.07
C THR A 341 -26.94 -4.35 0.31
N VAL A 342 -27.15 -3.07 0.61
CA VAL A 342 -26.78 -2.40 1.86
C VAL A 342 -28.01 -2.19 2.74
N SER A 343 -29.15 -1.85 2.12
CA SER A 343 -30.41 -1.57 2.82
C SER A 343 -31.59 -1.64 1.84
N ASP A 344 -32.73 -2.15 2.30
CA ASP A 344 -33.99 -2.17 1.55
C ASP A 344 -34.89 -0.97 1.88
N ILE A 345 -34.40 -0.10 2.77
CA ILE A 345 -35.03 1.17 3.16
C ILE A 345 -34.04 2.32 2.99
N LEU A 346 -34.53 3.56 3.06
CA LEU A 346 -33.70 4.77 2.96
C LEU A 346 -32.51 4.71 3.95
N PRO A 347 -31.25 4.73 3.46
CA PRO A 347 -30.07 4.64 4.31
C PRO A 347 -29.97 5.83 5.25
N LYS A 348 -29.52 5.58 6.48
CA LYS A 348 -29.22 6.62 7.44
C LYS A 348 -27.92 7.37 7.06
N SER A 349 -27.73 8.56 7.63
CA SER A 349 -26.56 9.41 7.36
C SER A 349 -25.23 8.67 7.51
N ASN A 350 -25.07 7.84 8.55
CA ASN A 350 -23.85 7.03 8.72
C ASN A 350 -23.62 6.02 7.59
N GLN A 351 -24.65 5.32 7.12
CA GLN A 351 -24.53 4.38 6.00
C GLN A 351 -24.17 5.11 4.69
N PHE A 352 -24.69 6.32 4.50
CA PHE A 352 -24.31 7.19 3.38
C PHE A 352 -22.85 7.63 3.48
N LEU A 353 -22.37 8.02 4.66
CA LEU A 353 -20.98 8.40 4.90
C LEU A 353 -20.01 7.22 4.73
N GLU A 354 -20.40 6.03 5.18
CA GLU A 354 -19.58 4.82 5.12
C GLU A 354 -19.52 4.23 3.70
N ASN A 355 -20.66 4.11 3.01
CA ASN A 355 -20.78 3.37 1.75
C ASN A 355 -21.00 4.27 0.53
N GLY A 356 -21.57 5.46 0.70
CA GLY A 356 -21.93 6.38 -0.37
C GLY A 356 -20.80 7.28 -0.84
N MET A 357 -21.00 7.90 -2.01
CA MET A 357 -19.97 8.73 -2.64
C MET A 357 -19.52 9.88 -1.72
N TYR A 358 -18.24 10.26 -1.83
CA TYR A 358 -17.72 11.48 -1.21
C TYR A 358 -18.44 12.70 -1.80
N LEU A 359 -19.51 13.14 -1.15
CA LEU A 359 -20.28 14.33 -1.53
C LEU A 359 -19.82 15.54 -0.71
N SER A 360 -18.54 15.89 -0.80
CA SER A 360 -18.07 17.21 -0.32
C SER A 360 -17.98 18.18 -1.50
N PRO A 361 -18.59 19.38 -1.44
CA PRO A 361 -19.34 19.95 -0.30
C PRO A 361 -20.87 19.86 -0.45
N LEU A 362 -21.40 19.08 -1.42
CA LEU A 362 -22.84 19.04 -1.72
C LEU A 362 -23.76 18.73 -0.53
N LEU A 363 -23.25 18.14 0.56
CA LEU A 363 -24.01 17.83 1.77
C LEU A 363 -23.73 18.75 2.97
N ASP A 364 -22.76 19.66 2.92
CA ASP A 364 -22.51 20.63 4.02
C ASP A 364 -23.39 21.89 3.83
N ARG A 365 -24.68 21.65 3.57
CA ARG A 365 -25.66 22.70 3.32
C ARG A 365 -26.24 23.16 4.63
N ASN A 366 -25.95 24.40 5.00
CA ASN A 366 -26.64 25.06 6.09
C ASN A 366 -27.79 25.91 5.54
N VAL A 367 -29.00 25.66 6.04
CA VAL A 367 -30.13 26.56 5.79
C VAL A 367 -29.75 27.90 6.41
N THR A 368 -29.65 28.93 5.57
CA THR A 368 -29.27 30.27 5.98
C THR A 368 -30.43 31.21 5.69
N GLU A 369 -30.92 31.88 6.72
CA GLU A 369 -31.87 32.99 6.55
C GLU A 369 -31.07 34.28 6.27
N LEU A 370 -31.46 35.02 5.24
CA LEU A 370 -30.84 36.29 4.91
C LEU A 370 -31.57 37.40 5.66
N GLU A 371 -30.82 38.33 6.25
CA GLU A 371 -31.39 39.57 6.78
C GLU A 371 -32.19 40.29 5.68
N PRO A 372 -33.32 40.97 6.03
CA PRO A 372 -34.13 41.69 5.05
C PRO A 372 -33.30 42.69 4.23
N ILE A 373 -33.36 42.55 2.91
CA ILE A 373 -32.59 43.38 1.98
C ILE A 373 -33.53 44.40 1.35
N THR A 374 -33.17 45.68 1.39
CA THR A 374 -33.92 46.75 0.72
C THR A 374 -33.92 46.53 -0.80
N MET A 375 -35.12 46.48 -1.39
CA MET A 375 -35.30 46.36 -2.83
C MET A 375 -35.08 47.71 -3.52
N GLU A 376 -34.58 47.67 -4.76
CA GLU A 376 -34.43 48.87 -5.60
C GLU A 376 -35.75 49.17 -6.30
N ASP A 377 -36.22 50.41 -6.20
CA ASP A 377 -37.34 50.90 -7.01
C ASP A 377 -36.92 50.88 -8.49
N LYS A 378 -37.75 50.24 -9.29
CA LYS A 378 -37.63 50.06 -10.74
C LYS A 378 -38.87 50.54 -11.48
N SER A 379 -39.67 51.40 -10.85
CA SER A 379 -40.93 51.87 -11.43
C SER A 379 -40.72 52.69 -12.71
N GLU A 380 -39.48 53.12 -13.02
CA GLU A 380 -39.13 53.75 -14.30
C GLU A 380 -39.33 52.85 -15.53
N ILE A 381 -39.52 51.54 -15.34
CA ILE A 381 -39.79 50.60 -16.44
C ILE A 381 -41.26 50.57 -16.87
N LEU A 382 -42.15 51.21 -16.11
CA LEU A 382 -43.58 51.27 -16.40
C LEU A 382 -43.83 52.28 -17.52
N ASP A 383 -44.66 51.91 -18.49
CA ASP A 383 -45.00 52.78 -19.62
C ASP A 383 -45.98 53.91 -19.22
N VAL A 384 -46.06 54.95 -20.05
CA VAL A 384 -47.04 56.04 -19.89
C VAL A 384 -48.44 55.42 -19.95
N ASP A 385 -49.16 55.44 -18.82
CA ASP A 385 -50.50 54.86 -18.55
C ASP A 385 -50.49 53.55 -17.72
N GLU A 386 -49.33 53.01 -17.35
CA GLU A 386 -49.25 51.92 -16.38
C GLU A 386 -49.24 52.45 -14.93
N ILE A 387 -50.11 51.91 -14.08
CA ILE A 387 -50.25 52.30 -12.67
C ILE A 387 -49.63 51.21 -11.78
N GLY A 388 -48.57 51.54 -11.05
CA GLY A 388 -47.97 50.61 -10.10
C GLY A 388 -46.62 51.06 -9.55
N LYS A 389 -45.97 50.16 -8.81
CA LYS A 389 -44.54 50.25 -8.46
C LYS A 389 -43.87 48.93 -8.78
N VAL A 390 -42.66 48.98 -9.31
CA VAL A 390 -41.84 47.79 -9.55
C VAL A 390 -40.63 47.86 -8.63
N PHE A 391 -40.27 46.73 -8.03
CA PHE A 391 -39.08 46.62 -7.19
C PHE A 391 -38.24 45.43 -7.62
N SER A 392 -36.92 45.53 -7.52
CA SER A 392 -36.01 44.44 -7.89
C SER A 392 -34.88 44.24 -6.88
N LYS A 393 -34.39 43.00 -6.78
CA LYS A 393 -33.12 42.68 -6.12
C LYS A 393 -32.52 41.40 -6.71
N THR A 394 -31.18 41.29 -6.65
CA THR A 394 -30.43 40.12 -7.13
C THR A 394 -29.97 39.24 -5.97
N ILE A 395 -30.08 37.93 -6.13
CA ILE A 395 -29.55 36.91 -5.20
C ILE A 395 -28.42 36.15 -5.91
N ASP A 396 -27.28 35.97 -5.23
CA ASP A 396 -26.15 35.22 -5.78
C ASP A 396 -26.40 33.70 -5.70
N LEU A 397 -26.84 33.11 -6.81
CA LEU A 397 -27.10 31.67 -6.92
C LEU A 397 -25.84 30.79 -6.94
N LYS A 398 -24.63 31.38 -7.04
CA LYS A 398 -23.39 30.63 -6.81
C LYS A 398 -23.15 30.36 -5.33
N LYS A 399 -23.73 31.19 -4.45
CA LYS A 399 -23.67 31.06 -3.00
C LYS A 399 -24.94 30.42 -2.42
N TYR A 400 -26.11 30.77 -2.94
CA TYR A 400 -27.43 30.31 -2.48
C TYR A 400 -28.16 29.59 -3.62
N PHE A 401 -27.82 28.33 -3.86
CA PHE A 401 -28.28 27.57 -5.04
C PHE A 401 -29.63 26.84 -4.83
N ASP A 402 -30.25 26.93 -3.64
CA ASP A 402 -31.55 26.33 -3.32
C ASP A 402 -32.39 27.34 -2.49
N ILE A 403 -33.38 27.99 -3.12
CA ILE A 403 -34.26 28.97 -2.48
C ILE A 403 -35.50 28.24 -1.95
N ARG A 404 -35.61 28.14 -0.62
CA ARG A 404 -36.71 27.41 0.05
C ARG A 404 -37.97 28.25 0.25
N SER A 405 -37.81 29.55 0.50
CA SER A 405 -38.91 30.50 0.68
C SER A 405 -38.42 31.92 0.39
N MET A 406 -39.35 32.80 0.01
CA MET A 406 -39.12 34.23 -0.12
C MET A 406 -40.29 34.97 0.52
N LYS A 407 -40.00 36.02 1.28
CA LYS A 407 -40.99 36.91 1.88
C LYS A 407 -40.66 38.35 1.49
N VAL A 408 -41.70 39.11 1.15
CA VAL A 408 -41.62 40.55 0.93
C VAL A 408 -42.33 41.22 2.09
N GLU A 409 -41.68 42.20 2.72
CA GLU A 409 -42.25 42.99 3.81
C GLU A 409 -42.24 44.47 3.42
N VAL A 410 -43.37 45.14 3.64
CA VAL A 410 -43.47 46.60 3.53
C VAL A 410 -43.23 47.16 4.92
N LYS A 411 -42.11 47.87 5.11
CA LYS A 411 -41.90 48.66 6.32
C LYS A 411 -42.53 50.03 6.12
N GLU A 412 -43.64 50.30 6.79
CA GLU A 412 -44.14 51.67 6.94
C GLU A 412 -43.09 52.45 7.75
N CYS A 413 -42.60 53.56 7.20
CA CYS A 413 -41.80 54.48 7.99
C CYS A 413 -42.73 55.13 9.01
N ASP A 414 -42.43 54.99 10.31
CA ASP A 414 -43.10 55.75 11.35
C ASP A 414 -43.03 57.24 10.98
N SER A 415 -44.20 57.85 10.80
CA SER A 415 -44.34 59.29 10.60
C SER A 415 -43.82 60.00 11.86
N THR A 416 -42.64 60.61 11.76
CA THR A 416 -42.07 61.50 12.77
C THR A 416 -42.95 62.69 13.07
#